data_AF-A0A6A6SHN9-F1
#
_entry.id   AF-A0A6A6SHN9-F1
#
_cell.length_a   1.000
_cell.length_b   1.000
_cell.length_c   1.000
_cell.angle_alpha   90.00
_cell.angle_beta   90.00
_cell.angle_gamma   90.00
#
_symmetry.space_group_name_H-M   'P 1'
#
loop_
_entity.id
_entity.type
_entity.pdbx_description
1 polymer ?
#
loop_
_entity_poly.entity_id
_entity_poly.type
_entity_poly.pdbx_seq_one_letter_code
_entity_poly.pdbx_strand_id
1 'polypeptide(L)'
;MRQWGSFVNHNGMSIFYAMIPRDVQLYYGNSRAEPVNGMQWMAFESKHAQLFVKREIMGSFAGEIPRDGNSSMGKVQYLQEEVEYANSSEKLQERVGGWLHEYRTTKTLRVLYLDGMSAANAEKGTLDLQDIVLLNQESEESMISDMDRATRMCSFSGPRATEISTA
;
A
#
# COMPACT_ATOMS: atom_id res chain seq x y z
N MET A 1 -6.88 -17.22 -10.25
CA MET A 1 -6.39 -17.03 -8.87
C MET A 1 -6.61 -18.31 -8.09
N ARG A 2 -5.56 -18.88 -7.48
CA ARG A 2 -5.64 -20.09 -6.64
C ARG A 2 -6.30 -19.73 -5.29
N GLN A 3 -7.63 -19.64 -5.24
CA GLN A 3 -8.30 -19.28 -3.99
C GLN A 3 -8.30 -20.43 -2.96
N TRP A 4 -8.57 -21.67 -3.38
CA TRP A 4 -8.80 -22.77 -2.46
C TRP A 4 -7.52 -23.44 -1.93
N GLY A 5 -6.50 -23.60 -2.76
CA GLY A 5 -5.22 -24.21 -2.35
C GLY A 5 -4.40 -23.32 -1.42
N SER A 6 -4.45 -22.00 -1.64
CA SER A 6 -3.69 -21.00 -0.87
C SER A 6 -4.31 -20.66 0.49
N PHE A 7 -5.56 -21.06 0.75
CA PHE A 7 -6.21 -20.94 2.05
C PHE A 7 -5.77 -22.04 3.03
N VAL A 8 -5.40 -23.21 2.51
CA VAL A 8 -4.94 -24.36 3.32
C VAL A 8 -3.44 -24.25 3.58
N ASN A 9 -2.66 -23.87 2.57
CA ASN A 9 -1.23 -23.60 2.70
C ASN A 9 -0.97 -22.13 2.37
N HIS A 10 -0.68 -21.35 3.40
CA HIS A 10 -0.41 -19.92 3.30
C HIS A 10 1.03 -19.66 2.81
N ASN A 11 1.41 -20.19 1.64
CA ASN A 11 2.73 -19.99 1.07
C ASN A 11 2.69 -18.92 -0.02
N GLY A 12 2.78 -17.66 0.38
CA GLY A 12 2.81 -16.52 -0.54
C GLY A 12 4.19 -16.32 -1.18
N MET A 13 4.74 -17.33 -1.86
CA MET A 13 6.12 -17.32 -2.38
C MET A 13 6.24 -17.48 -3.90
N SER A 14 5.15 -17.33 -4.65
CA SER A 14 5.23 -17.47 -6.11
C SER A 14 5.66 -16.17 -6.77
N ILE A 15 6.58 -16.26 -7.72
CA ILE A 15 6.98 -15.15 -8.59
C ILE A 15 6.72 -15.59 -10.02
N PHE A 16 5.99 -14.79 -10.79
CA PHE A 16 5.78 -15.08 -12.21
C PHE A 16 5.76 -13.83 -13.06
N TYR A 17 6.22 -13.98 -14.30
CA TYR A 17 6.09 -12.96 -15.31
C TYR A 17 4.63 -12.84 -15.75
N ALA A 18 4.12 -11.62 -15.79
CA ALA A 18 2.75 -11.31 -16.18
C ALA A 18 2.69 -10.07 -17.08
N MET A 19 1.52 -9.86 -17.68
CA MET A 19 1.25 -8.71 -18.53
C MET A 19 -0.04 -8.03 -18.12
N ILE A 20 -0.03 -6.70 -18.09
CA ILE A 20 -1.21 -5.87 -17.98
C ILE A 20 -1.47 -5.29 -19.38
N PRO A 21 -2.60 -5.57 -20.04
CA PRO A 21 -2.87 -5.08 -21.39
C PRO A 21 -3.02 -3.56 -21.44
N ARG A 22 -3.08 -3.00 -22.65
CA ARG A 22 -3.49 -1.60 -22.87
C ARG A 22 -4.93 -1.40 -22.35
N ASP A 23 -5.25 -0.16 -22.00
CA ASP A 23 -6.59 0.30 -21.59
C ASP A 23 -7.09 -0.28 -20.26
N VAL A 24 -6.17 -0.70 -19.38
CA VAL A 24 -6.47 -1.08 -18.00
C VAL A 24 -6.48 0.14 -17.10
N GLN A 25 -7.52 0.24 -16.28
CA GLN A 25 -7.69 1.28 -15.27
C GLN A 25 -6.92 0.90 -14.00
N LEU A 26 -6.19 1.87 -13.45
CA LEU A 26 -5.42 1.76 -12.21
C LEU A 26 -5.72 2.97 -11.33
N TYR A 27 -5.62 2.79 -10.02
CA TYR A 27 -5.98 3.79 -9.02
C TYR A 27 -4.83 4.04 -8.06
N TYR A 28 -4.68 5.28 -7.61
CA TYR A 28 -3.69 5.68 -6.62
C TYR A 28 -4.30 6.68 -5.66
N GLY A 29 -4.19 6.40 -4.36
CA GLY A 29 -4.70 7.28 -3.31
C GLY A 29 -3.57 8.02 -2.62
N ASN A 30 -3.66 9.35 -2.54
CA ASN A 30 -2.68 10.20 -1.88
C ASN A 30 -3.37 11.45 -1.29
N SER A 31 -2.76 12.09 -0.30
CA SER A 31 -3.16 13.44 0.16
C SER A 31 -2.95 14.53 -0.91
N ARG A 32 -2.09 14.30 -1.90
CA ARG A 32 -1.65 15.28 -2.91
C ARG A 32 -2.43 15.22 -4.22
N ALA A 33 -2.70 16.40 -4.79
CA ALA A 33 -3.40 16.56 -6.07
C ALA A 33 -2.49 16.37 -7.28
N GLU A 34 -1.18 16.42 -7.09
CA GLU A 34 -0.22 16.33 -8.17
C GLU A 34 -0.17 14.91 -8.77
N PRO A 35 0.02 14.79 -10.09
CA PRO A 35 0.22 13.49 -10.72
C PRO A 35 1.43 12.75 -10.14
N VAL A 36 1.32 11.43 -10.13
CA VAL A 36 2.43 10.54 -9.75
C VAL A 36 3.63 10.79 -10.65
N ASN A 37 4.79 11.03 -10.03
CA ASN A 37 6.07 11.08 -10.70
C ASN A 37 7.00 9.97 -10.18
N GLY A 38 7.71 9.30 -11.09
CA GLY A 38 8.59 8.17 -10.76
C GLY A 38 7.85 6.85 -10.48
N MET A 39 8.53 5.95 -9.76
CA MET A 39 7.99 4.65 -9.38
C MET A 39 7.08 4.80 -8.16
N GLN A 40 5.81 4.43 -8.30
CA GLN A 40 4.80 4.42 -7.24
C GLN A 40 3.90 3.20 -7.36
N TRP A 41 3.24 2.84 -6.27
CA TRP A 41 2.27 1.77 -6.25
C TRP A 41 0.97 2.19 -6.94
N MET A 42 0.21 1.23 -7.44
CA MET A 42 -1.13 1.43 -7.98
C MET A 42 -2.01 0.21 -7.65
N ALA A 43 -3.31 0.41 -7.52
CA ALA A 43 -4.28 -0.63 -7.27
C ALA A 43 -5.24 -0.83 -8.46
N PHE A 44 -5.71 -2.06 -8.67
CA PHE A 44 -6.79 -2.33 -9.63
C PHE A 44 -8.17 -1.95 -9.10
N GLU A 45 -8.32 -1.85 -7.76
CA GLU A 45 -9.57 -1.49 -7.12
C GLU A 45 -9.52 -0.09 -6.52
N SER A 46 -10.47 0.75 -6.91
CA SER A 46 -10.60 2.12 -6.40
C SER A 46 -10.79 2.17 -4.88
N LYS A 47 -11.56 1.24 -4.31
CA LYS A 47 -11.81 1.17 -2.85
C LYS A 47 -10.54 0.89 -2.06
N HIS A 48 -9.67 0.00 -2.55
CA HIS A 48 -8.39 -0.27 -1.91
C HIS A 48 -7.49 0.98 -1.96
N ALA A 49 -7.42 1.66 -3.11
CA ALA A 49 -6.67 2.91 -3.25
C ALA A 49 -7.17 4.02 -2.30
N GLN A 50 -8.48 4.13 -2.07
CA GLN A 50 -9.06 5.12 -1.14
C GLN A 50 -8.63 4.93 0.31
N LEU A 51 -8.27 3.70 0.74
CA LEU A 51 -7.78 3.45 2.10
C LEU A 51 -6.47 4.20 2.37
N PHE A 52 -5.64 4.39 1.35
CA PHE A 52 -4.35 5.08 1.48
C PHE A 52 -4.52 6.60 1.63
N VAL A 53 -5.53 7.19 0.98
CA VAL A 53 -5.90 8.61 1.18
C VAL A 53 -6.19 8.89 2.65
N LYS A 54 -7.04 8.05 3.27
CA LYS A 54 -7.47 8.24 4.66
C LYS A 54 -6.33 7.99 5.65
N ARG A 55 -5.42 7.06 5.36
CA ARG A 55 -4.32 6.70 6.27
C ARG A 55 -3.24 7.75 6.36
N GLU A 56 -2.87 8.41 5.26
CA GLU A 56 -1.86 9.48 5.31
C GLU A 56 -2.36 10.67 6.14
N ILE A 57 -3.67 10.95 6.05
CA ILE A 57 -4.34 11.98 6.83
C ILE A 57 -4.35 11.58 8.31
N MET A 58 -4.74 10.36 8.65
CA MET A 58 -4.67 9.88 10.03
C MET A 58 -3.23 9.78 10.57
N GLY A 59 -2.23 9.44 9.76
CA GLY A 59 -0.83 9.47 10.17
C GLY A 59 -0.28 10.88 10.39
N SER A 60 -0.87 11.88 9.71
CA SER A 60 -0.53 13.30 9.89
C SER A 60 -1.31 13.95 11.05
N PHE A 61 -2.52 13.48 11.36
CA PHE A 61 -3.33 13.91 12.51
C PHE A 61 -3.00 13.17 13.81
N ALA A 62 -2.54 11.91 13.71
CA ALA A 62 -1.95 11.16 14.81
C ALA A 62 -0.49 11.60 14.99
N GLY A 63 -0.29 12.84 15.45
CA GLY A 63 1.01 13.28 15.94
C GLY A 63 1.60 12.23 16.88
N GLU A 64 2.89 11.95 16.72
CA GLU A 64 3.74 11.05 17.51
C GLU A 64 2.97 10.17 18.50
N ILE A 65 2.35 9.09 18.02
CA ILE A 65 1.98 8.02 18.95
C ILE A 65 3.30 7.37 19.38
N PRO A 66 3.71 7.46 20.66
CA PRO A 66 4.92 6.79 21.13
C PRO A 66 4.78 5.30 20.79
N ARG A 67 5.80 4.73 20.16
CA ARG A 67 5.90 3.31 19.80
C ARG A 67 6.14 2.42 21.03
N ASP A 68 5.56 2.78 22.17
CA ASP A 68 5.56 1.93 23.34
C ASP A 68 4.44 0.90 23.11
N GLY A 69 4.84 -0.31 22.74
CA GLY A 69 4.02 -1.41 22.19
C GLY A 69 2.91 -1.98 23.10
N ASN A 70 2.21 -1.14 23.86
CA ASN A 70 1.12 -1.51 24.76
C ASN A 70 -0.26 -1.02 24.30
N SER A 71 -0.40 -0.49 23.07
CA SER A 71 -1.71 -0.11 22.56
C SER A 71 -2.50 -1.35 22.11
N SER A 72 -3.38 -1.79 23.00
CA SER A 72 -4.42 -2.77 22.70
C SER A 72 -5.31 -2.31 21.53
N MET A 73 -5.85 -3.29 20.81
CA MET A 73 -6.77 -3.18 19.67
C MET A 73 -8.15 -2.62 20.07
N GLY A 74 -8.21 -1.64 20.98
CA GLY A 74 -9.41 -0.92 21.40
C GLY A 74 -9.60 0.44 20.72
N LYS A 75 -8.67 0.86 19.84
CA LYS A 75 -8.57 2.23 19.32
C LYS A 75 -9.04 2.42 17.87
N VAL A 76 -9.83 1.51 17.32
CA VAL A 76 -10.41 1.63 15.96
C VAL A 76 -11.80 2.30 15.97
N GLN A 77 -12.26 2.76 17.14
CA GLN A 77 -13.55 3.43 17.31
C GLN A 77 -13.52 4.95 17.02
N TYR A 78 -12.39 5.50 16.56
CA TYR A 78 -12.26 6.94 16.27
C TYR A 78 -12.74 7.35 14.87
N LEU A 79 -13.02 6.39 13.98
CA LEU A 79 -13.37 6.68 12.58
C LEU A 79 -14.80 7.19 12.38
N GLN A 80 -15.73 6.80 13.25
CA GLN A 80 -17.15 7.15 13.07
C GLN A 80 -17.44 8.59 13.52
N GLU A 81 -16.86 8.99 14.65
CA GLU A 81 -17.16 10.27 15.31
C GLU A 81 -16.52 11.47 14.57
N GLU A 82 -15.33 11.28 13.98
CA GLU A 82 -14.63 12.35 13.25
C GLU A 82 -15.16 12.57 11.83
N VAL A 83 -15.73 11.55 11.18
CA VAL A 83 -16.42 11.70 9.89
C VAL A 83 -17.69 12.54 10.04
N GLU A 84 -18.40 12.36 11.16
CA GLU A 84 -19.59 13.15 11.48
C GLU A 84 -19.24 14.63 11.74
N TYR A 85 -18.10 14.90 12.39
CA TYR A 85 -17.58 16.25 12.60
C TYR A 85 -17.00 16.90 11.33
N ALA A 86 -16.26 16.16 10.49
CA ALA A 86 -15.71 16.66 9.23
C ALA A 86 -16.79 16.99 8.19
N ASN A 87 -17.94 16.29 8.24
CA ASN A 87 -19.10 16.61 7.40
C ASN A 87 -19.77 17.95 7.76
N SER A 88 -19.43 18.57 8.90
CA SER A 88 -20.02 19.84 9.35
C SER A 88 -19.25 21.09 8.91
N SER A 89 -18.01 20.95 8.40
CA SER A 89 -17.17 22.10 8.04
C SER A 89 -16.43 21.87 6.72
N GLU A 90 -16.75 22.68 5.70
CA GLU A 90 -16.07 22.69 4.39
C GLU A 90 -14.54 22.88 4.52
N LYS A 91 -14.08 23.66 5.50
CA LYS A 91 -12.65 23.86 5.82
C LYS A 91 -11.97 22.64 6.46
N LEU A 92 -12.74 21.67 6.95
CA LEU A 92 -12.21 20.37 7.39
C LEU A 92 -12.27 19.35 6.27
N GLN A 93 -13.28 19.39 5.38
CA GLN A 93 -13.25 18.58 4.16
C GLN A 93 -12.01 18.86 3.30
N GLU A 94 -11.58 20.12 3.22
CA GLU A 94 -10.34 20.50 2.52
C GLU A 94 -9.07 20.03 3.27
N ARG A 95 -9.11 19.86 4.60
CA ARG A 95 -7.98 19.37 5.43
C ARG A 95 -7.95 17.86 5.66
N VAL A 96 -9.10 17.19 5.49
CA VAL A 96 -9.33 15.75 5.75
C VAL A 96 -9.61 14.99 4.44
N GLY A 97 -9.71 15.71 3.32
CA GLY A 97 -9.80 15.13 1.98
C GLY A 97 -8.43 14.77 1.43
N GLY A 98 -8.43 13.86 0.47
CA GLY A 98 -7.29 13.68 -0.43
C GLY A 98 -7.77 13.19 -1.78
N TRP A 99 -6.82 12.84 -2.63
CA TRP A 99 -7.03 12.65 -4.05
C TRP A 99 -6.97 11.18 -4.42
N LEU A 100 -8.02 10.73 -5.08
CA LEU A 100 -8.04 9.45 -5.78
C LEU A 100 -7.68 9.72 -7.24
N HIS A 101 -6.46 9.37 -7.60
CA HIS A 101 -5.97 9.47 -8.96
C HIS A 101 -6.38 8.27 -9.78
N GLU A 102 -6.72 8.53 -11.03
CA GLU A 102 -7.14 7.55 -12.01
C GLU A 102 -6.16 7.51 -13.18
N TYR A 103 -5.56 6.35 -13.41
CA TYR A 103 -4.60 6.12 -14.48
C TYR A 103 -5.13 5.07 -15.45
N ARG A 104 -4.74 5.22 -16.72
CA ARG A 104 -5.03 4.22 -17.75
C ARG A 104 -3.75 3.85 -18.49
N THR A 105 -3.50 2.55 -18.61
CA THR A 105 -2.31 2.04 -19.31
C THR A 105 -2.40 2.34 -20.81
N THR A 106 -1.42 3.05 -21.36
CA THR A 106 -1.36 3.41 -22.79
C THR A 106 -0.75 2.32 -23.68
N LYS A 107 -0.19 1.28 -23.07
CA LYS A 107 0.43 0.13 -23.74
C LYS A 107 0.42 -1.08 -22.80
N THR A 108 0.64 -2.26 -23.34
CA THR A 108 0.85 -3.46 -22.54
C THR A 108 2.07 -3.28 -21.64
N LEU A 109 1.87 -3.40 -20.33
CA LEU A 109 2.93 -3.37 -19.33
C LEU A 109 3.39 -4.81 -19.06
N ARG A 110 4.70 -4.99 -18.99
CA ARG A 110 5.33 -6.23 -18.57
C ARG A 110 5.65 -6.10 -17.10
N VAL A 111 5.08 -6.98 -16.28
CA VAL A 111 5.18 -6.89 -14.82
C VAL A 111 5.69 -8.20 -14.24
N LEU A 112 6.37 -8.09 -13.09
CA LEU A 112 6.65 -9.23 -12.24
C LEU A 112 5.52 -9.31 -11.21
N TYR A 113 4.76 -10.40 -11.22
CA TYR A 113 3.75 -10.64 -10.20
C TYR A 113 4.39 -11.35 -9.01
N LEU A 114 4.17 -10.79 -7.83
CA LEU A 114 4.67 -11.30 -6.56
C LEU A 114 3.47 -11.78 -5.75
N ASP A 115 3.33 -13.09 -5.63
CA ASP A 115 2.16 -13.74 -5.03
C ASP A 115 2.27 -13.81 -3.51
N GLY A 116 2.35 -12.65 -2.86
CA GLY A 116 2.49 -12.55 -1.42
C GLY A 116 1.22 -12.11 -0.69
N MET A 117 0.02 -12.28 -1.26
CA MET A 117 -1.25 -11.90 -0.62
C MET A 117 -2.41 -12.80 -1.04
N SER A 118 -2.09 -14.00 -1.52
CA SER A 118 -2.99 -14.91 -2.24
C SER A 118 -4.27 -15.35 -1.50
N ALA A 119 -4.34 -15.14 -0.17
CA ALA A 119 -5.48 -15.55 0.65
C ALA A 119 -5.92 -14.49 1.69
N ALA A 120 -4.97 -13.82 2.36
CA ALA A 120 -5.24 -12.79 3.36
C ALA A 120 -3.97 -11.98 3.67
N ASN A 121 -4.13 -10.78 4.23
CA ASN A 121 -3.08 -10.10 4.97
C ASN A 121 -3.05 -10.71 6.38
N ALA A 122 -2.15 -11.67 6.63
CA ALA A 122 -2.06 -12.37 7.92
C ALA A 122 -0.63 -12.81 8.23
N GLU A 123 -0.31 -12.99 9.51
CA GLU A 123 0.99 -13.50 10.02
C GLU A 123 1.20 -15.01 9.76
N LYS A 124 0.45 -15.60 8.83
CA LYS A 124 0.50 -17.04 8.54
C LYS A 124 1.45 -17.39 7.39
N GLY A 125 2.35 -16.48 7.03
CA GLY A 125 3.30 -16.66 5.93
C GLY A 125 2.81 -16.18 4.57
N THR A 126 1.61 -15.58 4.49
CA THR A 126 1.09 -15.09 3.21
C THR A 126 1.92 -13.95 2.64
N LEU A 127 2.54 -13.14 3.51
CA LEU A 127 3.30 -11.94 3.14
C LEU A 127 4.83 -12.16 3.08
N ASP A 128 5.33 -13.36 3.41
CA ASP A 128 6.77 -13.61 3.63
C ASP A 128 7.66 -13.25 2.44
N LEU A 129 7.18 -13.47 1.21
CA LEU A 129 7.93 -13.08 0.02
C LEU A 129 8.14 -11.57 -0.04
N GLN A 130 7.10 -10.79 0.26
CA GLN A 130 7.19 -9.34 0.23
C GLN A 130 7.99 -8.83 1.43
N ASP A 131 7.58 -9.23 2.64
CA ASP A 131 8.08 -8.61 3.86
C ASP A 131 9.47 -9.16 4.24
N ILE A 132 9.65 -10.48 4.24
CA ILE A 132 10.91 -11.11 4.68
C ILE A 132 11.92 -11.19 3.52
N VAL A 133 11.54 -11.74 2.36
CA VAL A 133 12.52 -12.01 1.29
C VAL A 133 12.92 -10.74 0.54
N LEU A 134 11.95 -9.90 0.14
CA LEU A 134 12.22 -8.72 -0.69
C LEU A 134 12.57 -7.49 0.14
N LEU A 135 11.85 -7.27 1.25
CA LEU A 135 12.05 -6.09 2.08
C LEU A 135 13.01 -6.31 3.25
N ASN A 136 13.48 -7.55 3.47
CA ASN A 136 14.35 -7.93 4.59
C ASN A 136 13.83 -7.46 5.94
N GLN A 137 12.51 -7.62 6.16
CA GLN A 137 11.87 -7.40 7.45
C GLN A 137 12.19 -8.56 8.38
N GLU A 138 12.73 -8.27 9.57
CA GLU A 138 12.95 -9.28 10.60
C GLU A 138 11.60 -9.83 11.08
N SER A 139 11.48 -11.16 11.15
CA SER A 139 10.20 -11.84 11.40
C SER A 139 9.59 -11.59 12.79
N GLU A 140 10.31 -10.92 13.69
CA GLU A 140 9.86 -10.60 15.04
C GLU A 140 9.15 -9.23 15.13
N GLU A 141 9.27 -8.36 14.13
CA GLU A 141 8.49 -7.12 14.06
C GLU A 141 7.09 -7.40 13.47
N SER A 142 6.07 -6.89 14.14
CA SER A 142 4.65 -7.04 13.77
C SER A 142 4.37 -6.70 12.30
N MET A 143 3.29 -7.26 11.74
CA MET A 143 2.86 -6.99 10.36
C MET A 143 2.97 -5.50 10.01
N ILE A 144 3.78 -5.17 9.01
CA ILE A 144 3.85 -3.80 8.51
C ILE A 144 2.55 -3.43 7.79
N SER A 145 2.21 -2.15 7.81
CA SER A 145 1.02 -1.67 7.13
C SER A 145 1.15 -1.85 5.61
N ASP A 146 0.03 -2.00 4.90
CA ASP A 146 0.02 -2.02 3.43
C ASP A 146 0.68 -0.78 2.82
N MET A 147 0.63 0.35 3.52
CA MET A 147 1.24 1.60 3.05
C MET A 147 2.76 1.60 3.22
N ASP A 148 3.27 1.10 4.34
CA ASP A 148 4.71 0.93 4.53
C ASP A 148 5.28 -0.08 3.54
N ARG A 149 4.56 -1.19 3.31
CA ARG A 149 4.93 -2.21 2.32
C ARG A 149 4.98 -1.61 0.92
N ALA A 150 3.92 -0.91 0.51
CA ALA A 150 3.86 -0.28 -0.80
C ALA A 150 5.00 0.73 -1.00
N THR A 151 5.28 1.55 0.01
CA THR A 151 6.37 2.54 0.00
C THR A 151 7.73 1.87 -0.15
N ARG A 152 8.03 0.86 0.68
CA ARG A 152 9.31 0.14 0.64
C ARG A 152 9.50 -0.62 -0.68
N MET A 153 8.44 -1.22 -1.22
CA MET A 153 8.48 -1.88 -2.52
C MET A 153 8.77 -0.91 -3.67
N CYS A 154 8.23 0.32 -3.61
CA CYS A 154 8.54 1.37 -4.58
C CYS A 154 10.01 1.80 -4.49
N SER A 155 10.54 1.96 -3.28
CA SER A 155 11.97 2.27 -3.05
C SER A 155 12.88 1.14 -3.53
N PHE A 156 12.51 -0.12 -3.29
CA PHE A 156 13.25 -1.30 -3.75
C PHE A 156 13.34 -1.38 -5.28
N SER A 157 12.25 -1.05 -5.97
CA SER A 157 12.15 -1.10 -7.44
C SER A 157 12.52 0.21 -8.14
N GLY A 158 12.78 1.27 -7.37
CA GLY A 158 13.23 2.55 -7.89
C GLY A 158 14.59 2.46 -8.57
N PRO A 159 14.92 3.42 -9.46
CA PRO A 159 16.25 3.47 -10.06
C PRO A 159 17.31 3.54 -8.95
N ARG A 160 18.23 2.58 -8.91
CA ARG A 160 19.46 2.73 -8.11
C ARG A 160 20.16 3.97 -8.63
N ALA A 161 20.60 4.85 -7.72
CA ALA A 161 21.56 5.88 -8.07
C ALA A 161 22.74 5.18 -8.76
N THR A 162 22.87 5.36 -10.06
CA THR A 162 24.06 4.94 -10.77
C THR A 162 25.18 5.81 -10.23
N GLU A 163 26.06 5.22 -9.41
CA GLU A 163 27.38 5.80 -9.20
C GLU A 163 28.01 5.95 -10.58
N ILE A 164 28.02 7.20 -11.06
CA ILE A 164 28.85 7.58 -12.19
C ILE A 164 30.28 7.49 -11.65
N SER A 165 30.88 6.31 -11.77
CA SER A 165 32.33 6.16 -11.68
C SER A 165 32.90 6.92 -12.88
N THR A 166 33.25 8.18 -12.64
CA THR A 166 34.18 8.90 -13.50
C THR A 166 35.51 8.17 -13.44
N ALA A 167 35.97 7.73 -14.60
CA ALA A 167 37.27 7.11 -14.86
C ALA A 167 38.45 7.97 -14.40
#